data_AF-F7A6K0-F1
#
_entry.id   AF-F7A6K0-F1
#
_cell.length_a   1.000
_cell.length_b   1.000
_cell.length_c   1.000
_cell.angle_alpha   90.00
_cell.angle_beta   90.00
_cell.angle_gamma   90.00
#
_symmetry.space_group_name_H-M   'P 1'
#
loop_
_entity.id
_entity.type
_entity.pdbx_description
1 polymer ?
#
loop_
_entity_poly.entity_id
_entity_poly.type
_entity_poly.pdbx_seq_one_letter_code
_entity_poly.pdbx_strand_id
1 'polypeptide(L)'
;MESVRLLLLLLFTTVSGKSHVHRRGLTELATTITCATKSSALVYLKYGCYCGLGGSGQPQDQVDWCCQKHDCCYKAASDAGCIPKLQTYSWNCVNNTVECASSQSKCAAIACKCDQELSHCLASAKYNKKHFLSLASDCGDQSPKCE
;
A
#
# COMPACT_ATOMS: atom_id res chain seq x y z
N MET A 1 -21.41 13.68 -60.04
CA MET A 1 -22.02 13.07 -58.84
C MET A 1 -21.10 13.39 -57.66
N GLU A 2 -21.11 14.68 -57.30
CA GLU A 2 -20.20 15.31 -56.34
C GLU A 2 -20.97 15.72 -55.09
N SER A 3 -21.41 14.75 -54.28
CA SER A 3 -22.18 15.09 -53.06
C SER A 3 -22.02 14.11 -51.91
N VAL A 4 -21.02 13.21 -51.93
CA VAL A 4 -20.77 12.29 -50.81
C VAL A 4 -19.31 12.33 -50.37
N ARG A 5 -18.76 13.54 -50.24
CA ARG A 5 -17.39 13.80 -49.75
C ARG A 5 -17.32 14.67 -48.50
N LEU A 6 -18.42 14.86 -47.76
CA LEU A 6 -18.42 15.82 -46.64
C LEU A 6 -19.10 15.38 -45.33
N LEU A 7 -19.41 14.10 -45.11
CA LEU A 7 -20.22 13.70 -43.94
C LEU A 7 -19.75 12.46 -43.15
N LEU A 8 -18.47 12.06 -43.23
CA LEU A 8 -17.90 11.05 -42.32
C LEU A 8 -16.56 11.50 -41.69
N LEU A 9 -16.45 12.81 -41.43
CA LEU A 9 -15.38 13.42 -40.62
C LEU A 9 -15.81 13.57 -39.16
N LEU A 10 -16.33 12.51 -38.52
CA LEU A 10 -16.54 12.40 -37.07
C LEU A 10 -16.47 10.89 -36.79
N LEU A 11 -15.43 10.32 -36.19
CA LEU A 11 -15.15 10.40 -34.76
C LEU A 11 -13.70 9.91 -34.53
N PHE A 12 -12.73 10.81 -34.57
CA PHE A 12 -11.47 10.60 -33.85
C PHE A 12 -11.74 10.89 -32.37
N THR A 13 -12.30 9.93 -31.65
CA THR A 13 -12.25 9.94 -30.19
C THR A 13 -11.23 8.89 -29.76
N THR A 14 -9.95 9.29 -29.77
CA THR A 14 -8.99 8.60 -28.91
C THR A 14 -9.45 8.82 -27.48
N VAL A 15 -10.17 7.86 -26.91
CA VAL A 15 -10.38 7.77 -25.47
C VAL A 15 -9.00 7.47 -24.87
N SER A 16 -8.22 8.52 -24.63
CA SER A 16 -7.12 8.47 -23.68
C SER A 16 -7.73 8.56 -22.29
N GLY A 17 -8.43 7.50 -21.90
CA GLY A 17 -8.78 7.27 -20.52
C GLY A 17 -7.50 6.93 -19.77
N LYS A 18 -6.73 7.94 -19.37
CA LYS A 18 -5.85 7.77 -18.20
C LYS A 18 -6.78 7.50 -17.03
N SER A 19 -7.07 6.24 -16.78
CA SER A 19 -7.66 5.81 -15.52
C SER A 19 -6.63 6.16 -14.45
N HIS A 20 -6.72 7.39 -13.93
CA HIS A 20 -6.17 7.71 -12.63
C HIS A 20 -7.05 6.94 -11.64
N VAL A 21 -6.77 5.64 -11.51
CA VAL A 21 -7.25 4.84 -10.39
C VAL A 21 -6.80 5.61 -9.16
N HIS A 22 -7.74 6.30 -8.55
CA HIS A 22 -7.50 7.04 -7.33
C HIS A 22 -7.21 5.97 -6.28
N ARG A 23 -5.92 5.75 -5.99
CA ARG A 23 -5.40 4.76 -5.03
C ARG A 23 -5.67 5.21 -3.59
N ARG A 24 -6.94 5.44 -3.27
CA ARG A 24 -7.44 6.06 -2.02
C ARG A 24 -7.35 5.14 -0.78
N GLY A 25 -6.37 4.24 -0.72
CA GLY A 25 -6.02 3.47 0.48
C GLY A 25 -4.52 3.51 0.72
N LEU A 26 -3.73 3.45 -0.36
CA LEU A 26 -2.29 3.71 -0.31
C LEU A 26 -1.94 5.14 0.13
N THR A 27 -2.86 6.10 -0.05
CA THR A 27 -2.72 7.46 0.48
C THR A 27 -2.74 7.47 2.00
N GLU A 28 -3.72 6.80 2.61
CA GLU A 28 -3.90 6.71 4.05
C GLU A 28 -2.72 5.94 4.67
N LEU A 29 -2.32 4.80 4.09
CA LEU A 29 -1.11 4.05 4.46
C LEU A 29 0.14 4.94 4.50
N ALA A 30 0.37 5.75 3.46
CA ALA A 30 1.54 6.63 3.42
C ALA A 30 1.50 7.67 4.56
N THR A 31 0.31 8.20 4.86
CA THR A 31 0.15 9.22 5.90
C THR A 31 0.23 8.66 7.32
N THR A 32 -0.24 7.43 7.58
CA THR A 32 -0.09 6.74 8.87
C THR A 32 1.37 6.40 9.15
N ILE A 33 2.12 5.91 8.16
CA ILE A 33 3.56 5.67 8.26
C ILE A 33 4.31 6.98 8.57
N THR A 34 3.96 8.06 7.87
CA THR A 34 4.58 9.38 8.08
C THR A 34 4.31 9.90 9.49
N CYS A 35 3.08 9.75 10.00
CA CYS A 35 2.73 10.09 11.38
C CYS A 35 3.60 9.34 12.39
N ALA A 36 3.71 8.02 12.28
CA ALA A 36 4.38 7.21 13.30
C ALA A 36 5.90 7.29 13.25
N THR A 37 6.48 7.30 12.05
CA THR A 37 7.95 7.21 11.86
C THR A 37 8.63 8.58 11.76
N LYS A 38 7.85 9.67 11.62
CA LYS A 38 8.34 11.02 11.29
C LYS A 38 9.23 11.07 10.04
N SER A 39 9.12 10.06 9.19
CA SER A 39 9.92 9.88 7.97
C SER A 39 8.99 9.80 6.77
N SER A 40 9.50 10.16 5.59
CA SER A 40 8.72 10.01 4.36
C SER A 40 8.41 8.53 4.11
N ALA A 41 7.14 8.18 3.91
CA ALA A 41 6.74 6.80 3.57
C ALA A 41 7.42 6.26 2.30
N LEU A 42 7.95 7.14 1.44
CA LEU A 42 8.67 6.76 0.22
C LEU A 42 9.90 5.88 0.50
N VAL A 43 10.54 6.02 1.67
CA VAL A 43 11.71 5.20 2.03
C VAL A 43 11.37 3.73 2.26
N TYR A 44 10.08 3.41 2.43
CA TYR A 44 9.57 2.05 2.61
C TYR A 44 8.89 1.48 1.35
N LEU A 45 8.78 2.25 0.25
CA LEU A 45 8.08 1.78 -0.97
C LEU A 45 8.72 0.56 -1.64
N LYS A 46 10.02 0.40 -1.45
CA LYS A 46 10.79 -0.77 -1.88
C LYS A 46 11.93 -0.94 -0.89
N TYR A 47 11.70 -1.73 0.14
CA TYR A 47 12.66 -2.00 1.21
C TYR A 47 12.65 -3.48 1.53
N GLY A 48 13.83 -4.10 1.61
CA GLY A 48 13.94 -5.53 1.86
C GLY A 48 13.16 -6.36 0.84
N CYS A 49 12.44 -7.36 1.32
CA CYS A 49 11.76 -8.38 0.54
C CYS A 49 10.23 -8.26 0.54
N TYR A 50 9.66 -7.51 1.47
CA TYR A 50 8.21 -7.38 1.67
C TYR A 50 7.70 -5.94 1.62
N CYS A 51 8.50 -4.94 1.97
CA CYS A 51 8.01 -3.55 1.88
C CYS A 51 7.93 -3.12 0.41
N GLY A 52 6.74 -3.21 -0.18
CA GLY A 52 6.49 -2.85 -1.57
C GLY A 52 5.27 -3.55 -2.17
N LEU A 53 5.31 -3.80 -3.48
CA LEU A 53 4.26 -4.55 -4.17
C LEU A 53 4.55 -6.05 -4.11
N GLY A 54 3.81 -6.77 -3.27
CA GLY A 54 4.01 -8.20 -3.03
C GLY A 54 5.15 -8.43 -2.06
N GLY A 55 5.66 -9.65 -1.99
CA GLY A 55 6.81 -10.00 -1.17
C GLY A 55 7.02 -11.50 -1.13
N SER A 56 8.27 -11.92 -1.05
CA SER A 56 8.65 -13.34 -0.98
C SER A 56 10.04 -13.51 -0.39
N GLY A 57 10.34 -14.69 0.14
CA GLY A 57 11.63 -14.99 0.73
C GLY A 57 11.72 -14.59 2.20
N GLN A 58 12.94 -14.54 2.72
CA GLN A 58 13.21 -14.23 4.13
C GLN A 58 13.25 -12.71 4.35
N PRO A 59 12.50 -12.20 5.35
CA PRO A 59 12.61 -10.79 5.73
C PRO A 59 14.02 -10.45 6.21
N GLN A 60 14.56 -9.34 5.70
CA GLN A 60 15.97 -8.95 5.90
C GLN A 60 16.26 -8.39 7.30
N ASP A 61 15.29 -7.69 7.89
CA ASP A 61 15.40 -7.08 9.20
C ASP A 61 14.02 -6.79 9.81
N GLN A 62 13.99 -6.09 10.95
CA GLN A 62 12.74 -5.77 11.65
C GLN A 62 11.77 -4.91 10.81
N VAL A 63 12.26 -4.00 9.97
CA VAL A 63 11.41 -3.19 9.08
C VAL A 63 10.71 -4.11 8.09
N ASP A 64 11.46 -5.04 7.50
CA ASP A 64 10.94 -5.99 6.53
C ASP A 64 9.94 -6.97 7.16
N TRP A 65 10.17 -7.39 8.41
CA TRP A 65 9.19 -8.17 9.19
C TRP A 65 7.88 -7.41 9.44
N CYS A 66 7.93 -6.09 9.66
CA CYS A 66 6.71 -5.29 9.78
C CYS A 66 5.89 -5.34 8.49
N CYS A 67 6.56 -5.27 7.33
CA CYS A 67 5.91 -5.33 6.02
C CYS A 67 5.36 -6.72 5.71
N GLN A 68 6.07 -7.79 6.06
CA GLN A 68 5.56 -9.16 5.92
C GLN A 68 4.26 -9.37 6.71
N LYS A 69 4.20 -8.86 7.94
CA LYS A 69 2.97 -8.91 8.76
C LYS A 69 1.84 -8.08 8.15
N HIS A 70 2.17 -6.92 7.58
CA HIS A 70 1.19 -6.08 6.88
C HIS A 70 0.61 -6.77 5.64
N ASP A 71 1.44 -7.42 4.85
CA ASP A 71 1.01 -8.25 3.71
C ASP A 71 0.06 -9.36 4.15
N CYS A 72 0.37 -10.03 5.27
CA CYS A 72 -0.52 -11.03 5.87
C CYS A 72 -1.86 -10.42 6.31
N CYS A 73 -1.83 -9.25 6.97
CA CYS A 73 -3.05 -8.55 7.37
C CYS A 73 -3.92 -8.15 6.17
N TYR A 74 -3.30 -7.64 5.10
CA TYR A 74 -4.00 -7.31 3.86
C TYR A 74 -4.55 -8.54 3.16
N LYS A 75 -3.82 -9.66 3.18
CA LYS A 75 -4.34 -10.93 2.65
C LYS A 75 -5.57 -11.40 3.43
N ALA A 76 -5.52 -11.39 4.76
CA ALA A 76 -6.68 -11.73 5.59
C ALA A 76 -7.88 -10.79 5.34
N ALA A 77 -7.62 -9.49 5.16
CA ALA A 77 -8.65 -8.52 4.79
C ALA A 77 -9.29 -8.86 3.44
N SER A 78 -8.50 -9.25 2.44
CA SER A 78 -9.00 -9.69 1.14
C SER A 78 -9.77 -10.99 1.20
N ASP A 79 -9.30 -11.97 1.98
CA ASP A 79 -10.02 -13.22 2.21
C ASP A 79 -11.37 -12.97 2.93
N ALA A 80 -11.47 -11.88 3.72
CA ALA A 80 -12.72 -11.40 4.34
C ALA A 80 -13.62 -10.54 3.41
N GLY A 81 -13.27 -10.41 2.12
CA GLY A 81 -14.05 -9.69 1.11
C GLY A 81 -13.74 -8.19 0.97
N CYS A 82 -12.64 -7.72 1.54
CA CYS A 82 -12.22 -6.31 1.45
C CYS A 82 -11.16 -6.06 0.37
N ILE A 83 -11.03 -4.81 -0.08
CA ILE A 83 -9.98 -4.39 -1.01
C ILE A 83 -9.10 -3.34 -0.31
N PRO A 84 -8.19 -3.76 0.61
CA PRO A 84 -7.51 -2.83 1.52
C PRO A 84 -6.69 -1.77 0.77
N LYS A 85 -6.06 -2.12 -0.35
CA LYS A 85 -5.26 -1.19 -1.18
C LYS A 85 -6.07 -0.04 -1.80
N LEU A 86 -7.39 -0.15 -1.87
CA LEU A 86 -8.31 0.86 -2.40
C LEU A 86 -9.26 1.41 -1.33
N GLN A 87 -9.15 0.94 -0.09
CA GLN A 87 -10.09 1.24 0.97
C GLN A 87 -9.74 2.56 1.64
N THR A 88 -10.63 3.55 1.52
CA THR A 88 -10.56 4.77 2.33
C THR A 88 -10.98 4.48 3.77
N TYR A 89 -10.32 5.12 4.73
CA TYR A 89 -10.67 5.05 6.15
C TYR A 89 -10.33 6.35 6.87
N SER A 90 -10.98 6.58 8.01
CA SER A 90 -10.74 7.76 8.85
C SER A 90 -9.81 7.42 10.01
N TRP A 91 -8.85 8.30 10.29
CA TRP A 91 -7.85 8.12 11.34
C TRP A 91 -7.30 9.48 11.80
N ASN A 92 -6.68 9.50 12.98
CA ASN A 92 -6.02 10.66 13.56
C ASN A 92 -4.56 10.35 13.91
N CYS A 93 -3.71 11.38 13.90
CA CYS A 93 -2.35 11.31 14.42
C CYS A 93 -2.29 12.02 15.77
N VAL A 94 -2.17 11.26 16.87
CA VAL A 94 -2.07 11.81 18.23
C VAL A 94 -0.68 11.46 18.77
N ASN A 95 0.17 12.46 19.01
CA ASN A 95 1.54 12.26 19.52
C ASN A 95 2.38 11.24 18.71
N ASN A 96 2.29 11.27 17.37
CA ASN A 96 2.94 10.30 16.48
C ASN A 96 2.40 8.88 16.62
N THR A 97 1.17 8.74 17.14
CA THR A 97 0.46 7.47 17.24
C THR A 97 -0.77 7.54 16.36
N VAL A 98 -0.90 6.55 15.46
CA VAL A 98 -2.06 6.39 14.60
C VAL A 98 -3.25 5.88 15.42
N GLU A 99 -4.38 6.59 15.36
CA GLU A 99 -5.65 6.19 15.98
C GLU A 99 -6.74 6.05 14.91
N CYS A 100 -7.31 4.85 14.77
CA CYS A 100 -8.41 4.62 13.84
C CYS A 100 -9.73 5.17 14.36
N ALA A 101 -10.57 5.71 13.46
CA ALA A 101 -11.92 6.12 13.81
C ALA A 101 -12.76 4.91 14.27
N SER A 102 -13.58 5.12 15.31
CA SER A 102 -14.44 4.09 15.89
C SER A 102 -15.67 3.74 15.04
N SER A 103 -16.15 4.68 14.23
CA SER A 103 -17.32 4.50 13.37
C SER A 103 -16.92 4.60 11.90
N GLN A 104 -16.77 3.43 11.26
CA GLN A 104 -16.51 3.30 9.83
C GLN A 104 -16.92 1.89 9.36
N SER A 105 -16.97 1.67 8.04
CA SER A 105 -17.31 0.36 7.49
C SER A 105 -16.35 -0.74 7.97
N LYS A 106 -16.79 -2.00 7.94
CA LYS A 106 -15.95 -3.17 8.30
C LYS A 106 -14.60 -3.15 7.57
N CYS A 107 -14.60 -2.91 6.27
CA CYS A 107 -13.36 -2.90 5.49
C CYS A 107 -12.47 -1.69 5.81
N ALA A 108 -13.06 -0.52 6.05
CA ALA A 108 -12.30 0.66 6.49
C ALA A 108 -11.64 0.42 7.86
N ALA A 109 -12.35 -0.21 8.79
CA ALA A 109 -11.80 -0.58 10.10
C ALA A 109 -10.64 -1.57 9.98
N ILE A 110 -10.78 -2.61 9.17
CA ILE A 110 -9.72 -3.61 8.94
C ILE A 110 -8.50 -2.96 8.28
N ALA A 111 -8.69 -2.19 7.21
CA ALA A 111 -7.58 -1.51 6.50
C ALA A 111 -6.83 -0.55 7.43
N CYS A 112 -7.56 0.27 8.18
CA CYS A 112 -6.95 1.18 9.16
C CYS A 112 -6.16 0.41 10.22
N LYS A 113 -6.68 -0.71 10.72
CA LYS A 113 -6.02 -1.51 11.74
C LYS A 113 -4.71 -2.11 11.23
N CYS A 114 -4.71 -2.69 10.02
CA CYS A 114 -3.48 -3.16 9.38
C CYS A 114 -2.43 -2.05 9.25
N ASP A 115 -2.86 -0.87 8.77
CA ASP A 115 -1.96 0.27 8.52
C ASP A 115 -1.45 0.91 9.83
N GLN A 116 -2.28 0.93 10.89
CA GLN A 116 -1.90 1.31 12.25
C GLN A 116 -0.79 0.39 12.78
N GLU A 117 -0.99 -0.93 12.70
CA GLU A 117 -0.03 -1.91 13.20
C GLU A 117 1.31 -1.86 12.47
N LEU A 118 1.28 -1.73 11.14
CA LEU A 118 2.50 -1.48 10.36
C LEU A 118 3.20 -0.22 10.84
N SER A 119 2.47 0.90 10.95
CA SER A 119 3.04 2.20 11.30
C SER A 119 3.70 2.18 12.68
N HIS A 120 3.06 1.55 13.68
CA HIS A 120 3.63 1.39 15.02
C HIS A 120 4.85 0.46 15.02
N CYS A 121 4.80 -0.64 14.26
CA CYS A 121 5.93 -1.55 14.10
C CYS A 121 7.13 -0.83 13.49
N LEU A 122 6.94 -0.11 12.39
CA LEU A 122 7.98 0.67 11.72
C LEU A 122 8.59 1.75 12.64
N ALA A 123 7.77 2.41 13.46
CA ALA A 123 8.25 3.41 14.42
C ALA A 123 9.18 2.84 15.49
N SER A 124 9.03 1.54 15.81
CA SER A 124 9.90 0.82 16.75
C SER A 124 11.14 0.19 16.09
N ALA A 125 11.18 0.12 14.76
CA ALA A 125 12.22 -0.56 14.01
C ALA A 125 13.37 0.40 13.65
N LYS A 126 14.60 -0.11 13.64
CA LYS A 126 15.77 0.64 13.18
C LYS A 126 15.87 0.55 11.66
N TYR A 127 15.64 1.67 10.97
CA TYR A 127 15.82 1.75 9.52
C TYR A 127 17.27 1.50 9.09
N ASN A 128 17.47 0.60 8.12
CA ASN A 128 18.78 0.28 7.55
C ASN A 128 18.81 0.61 6.05
N LYS A 129 19.55 1.67 5.69
CA LYS A 129 19.68 2.16 4.32
C LYS A 129 20.17 1.10 3.31
N LYS A 130 20.86 0.05 3.77
CA LYS A 130 21.34 -1.04 2.90
C LYS A 130 20.20 -1.78 2.20
N HIS A 131 19.03 -1.88 2.84
CA HIS A 131 17.89 -2.61 2.30
C HIS A 131 16.94 -1.74 1.46
N PHE A 132 17.24 -0.44 1.32
CA PHE A 132 16.51 0.42 0.41
C PHE A 132 16.76 -0.03 -1.05
N LEU A 133 15.68 -0.21 -1.82
CA LEU A 133 15.71 -0.70 -3.19
C LEU A 133 16.30 -2.11 -3.38
N SER A 134 16.26 -2.95 -2.34
CA SER A 134 16.69 -4.36 -2.38
C SER A 134 16.21 -5.11 -3.63
N LEU A 135 17.05 -6.02 -4.12
CA LEU A 135 16.75 -6.86 -5.28
C LEU A 135 16.05 -8.13 -4.84
N ALA A 136 15.13 -8.64 -5.66
CA ALA A 136 14.40 -9.89 -5.36
C ALA A 136 15.35 -11.10 -5.21
N SER A 137 16.51 -11.06 -5.88
CA SER A 137 17.56 -12.09 -5.75
C SER A 137 18.11 -12.23 -4.34
N ASP A 138 18.01 -11.19 -3.51
CA ASP A 138 18.60 -11.16 -2.16
C ASP A 138 17.68 -11.80 -1.10
N CYS A 139 16.45 -12.15 -1.49
CA CYS A 139 15.40 -12.59 -0.59
C CYS A 139 15.37 -14.10 -0.36
N GLY A 140 16.00 -14.88 -1.25
CA GLY A 140 15.89 -16.34 -1.23
C GLY A 140 14.45 -16.83 -1.45
N ASP A 141 14.25 -18.15 -1.34
CA ASP A 141 13.00 -18.79 -1.77
C ASP A 141 12.03 -19.13 -0.63
N GLN A 142 12.48 -19.06 0.61
CA GLN A 142 11.68 -19.47 1.77
C GLN A 142 10.94 -18.28 2.37
N SER A 143 9.61 -18.23 2.22
CA SER A 143 8.77 -17.25 2.90
C SER A 143 8.25 -17.77 4.25
N PRO A 144 8.28 -16.96 5.33
CA PRO A 144 7.51 -17.25 6.53
C PRO A 144 6.01 -17.29 6.23
N LYS A 145 5.28 -18.10 7.02
CA LYS A 145 3.82 -18.18 6.92
C LYS A 145 3.17 -16.95 7.56
N CYS A 146 1.95 -16.64 7.13
CA CYS A 146 1.07 -15.78 7.89
C CYS A 146 0.54 -16.57 9.09
N GLU A 147 0.72 -16.02 10.28
CA GLU A 147 0.17 -16.56 11.53
C GLU A 147 -1.24 -16.02 11.79
#